data_AF-A0A6N9VLX2-F1
#
_entry.id   AF-A0A6N9VLX2-F1
#
_cell.length_a   1.000
_cell.length_b   1.000
_cell.length_c   1.000
_cell.angle_alpha   90.00
_cell.angle_beta   90.00
_cell.angle_gamma   90.00
#
_symmetry.space_group_name_H-M   'P 1'
#
loop_
_entity.id
_entity.type
_entity.pdbx_description
1 polymer ?
#
loop_
_entity_poly.entity_id
_entity_poly.type
_entity_poly.pdbx_seq_one_letter_code
_entity_poly.pdbx_strand_id
1 'polypeptide(L)'
;GAGHVNAAGLDFYDRLVDDLLAAGVTPAATLYHWDLPQALQDRGGWQVRETAQRMADYTTVVAERLGDRVGMWMPVNEPVVATMF
;
A
#
# COMPACT_ATOMS: atom_id res chain seq x y z
N GLY A 1 -6.71 -6.60 2.13
CA GLY A 1 -7.71 -7.17 1.21
C GLY A 1 -9.10 -6.64 1.51
N ALA A 2 -9.65 -7.00 2.66
CA ALA A 2 -10.79 -6.34 3.30
C ALA A 2 -10.78 -6.78 4.78
N GLY A 3 -11.50 -6.08 5.65
CA GLY A 3 -11.64 -6.45 7.06
C GLY A 3 -10.56 -5.84 7.97
N HIS A 4 -10.20 -6.56 9.03
CA HIS A 4 -9.35 -6.03 10.10
C HIS A 4 -7.92 -5.71 9.62
N VAL A 5 -7.41 -4.56 10.08
CA VAL A 5 -6.04 -4.13 9.85
C VAL A 5 -5.08 -5.03 10.63
N ASN A 6 -4.01 -5.49 9.98
CA ASN A 6 -2.92 -6.20 10.65
C ASN A 6 -1.93 -5.20 11.25
N ALA A 7 -2.07 -4.94 12.55
CA ALA A 7 -1.21 -4.00 13.28
C ALA A 7 0.28 -4.35 13.17
N ALA A 8 0.65 -5.63 13.26
CA ALA A 8 2.05 -6.06 13.17
C ALA A 8 2.67 -5.74 11.80
N GLY A 9 1.87 -5.74 10.73
CA GLY A 9 2.30 -5.31 9.41
C GLY A 9 2.60 -3.80 9.36
N LEU A 10 1.73 -2.98 9.95
CA LEU A 10 1.97 -1.54 10.04
C LEU A 10 3.17 -1.20 10.93
N ASP A 11 3.36 -1.91 12.04
CA ASP A 11 4.48 -1.69 12.97
C ASP A 11 5.84 -2.05 12.35
N PHE A 12 5.85 -2.93 11.33
CA PHE A 12 7.05 -3.15 10.54
C PHE A 12 7.42 -1.90 9.73
N TYR A 13 6.48 -1.36 8.95
CA TYR A 13 6.74 -0.18 8.12
C TYR A 13 6.97 1.08 8.93
N ASP A 14 6.32 1.21 10.08
CA ASP A 14 6.55 2.29 11.03
C ASP A 14 8.01 2.36 11.48
N ARG A 15 8.55 1.23 11.95
CA ARG A 15 9.96 1.14 12.35
C ARG A 15 10.90 1.34 11.18
N LEU A 16 10.57 0.77 10.00
CA LEU A 16 11.37 0.97 8.80
C LEU A 16 11.46 2.45 8.41
N VAL A 17 10.35 3.18 8.46
CA VAL A 17 10.33 4.63 8.18
C VAL A 17 11.16 5.39 9.20
N ASP A 18 11.03 5.08 10.48
CA ASP A 18 11.86 5.70 11.53
C ASP A 18 13.36 5.42 11.31
N ASP A 19 13.73 4.18 11.00
CA ASP A 19 15.12 3.78 10.76
C ASP A 19 15.72 4.47 9.52
N LEU A 20 14.94 4.61 8.45
CA LEU A 20 15.34 5.35 7.24
C LEU A 20 15.61 6.83 7.58
N LEU A 21 14.71 7.47 8.31
CA LEU A 21 14.85 8.87 8.69
C LEU A 21 16.01 9.09 9.66
N ALA A 22 16.20 8.19 10.63
CA ALA A 22 17.35 8.20 11.53
C ALA A 22 18.69 8.06 10.78
N ALA A 23 18.68 7.33 9.66
CA ALA A 23 19.82 7.21 8.75
C ALA A 23 19.96 8.37 7.74
N GLY A 24 19.07 9.37 7.77
CA GLY A 24 19.07 10.49 6.82
C GLY A 24 18.57 10.14 5.41
N VAL A 25 17.85 9.02 5.26
CA VAL A 25 17.26 8.57 4.00
C VAL A 25 15.80 8.99 3.94
N THR A 26 15.45 9.82 2.96
CA THR A 26 14.05 10.23 2.73
C THR A 26 13.23 9.06 2.19
N PRO A 27 12.15 8.63 2.88
CA PRO A 27 11.31 7.55 2.40
C PRO A 27 10.41 8.00 1.23
N ALA A 28 10.31 7.13 0.22
CA ALA A 28 9.35 7.24 -0.87
C ALA A 28 8.59 5.92 -0.99
N ALA A 29 7.28 5.94 -0.72
CA ALA A 29 6.49 4.73 -0.55
C ALA A 29 5.61 4.43 -1.76
N THR A 30 5.71 3.20 -2.27
CA THR A 30 4.79 2.65 -3.26
C THR A 30 3.73 1.82 -2.54
N LEU A 31 2.46 2.15 -2.73
CA LEU A 31 1.36 1.48 -2.02
C LEU A 31 1.01 0.12 -2.63
N TYR A 32 1.07 0.01 -3.96
CA TYR A 32 0.81 -1.24 -4.68
C TYR A 32 1.93 -1.52 -5.66
N HIS A 33 2.60 -2.66 -5.46
CA HIS A 33 3.67 -3.14 -6.33
C HIS A 33 3.37 -4.58 -6.78
N TRP A 34 2.17 -4.75 -7.36
CA TRP A 34 1.69 -5.99 -7.99
C TRP A 34 1.32 -7.13 -7.05
N ASP A 35 1.26 -6.85 -5.75
CA ASP A 35 1.00 -7.78 -4.66
C ASP A 35 -0.48 -7.75 -4.22
N LEU A 36 -1.41 -7.85 -5.18
CA LEU A 36 -2.84 -7.86 -4.87
C LEU A 36 -3.17 -9.02 -3.91
N PRO A 37 -3.85 -8.78 -2.78
CA PRO A 37 -4.27 -9.85 -1.89
C PRO A 37 -5.11 -10.90 -2.63
N GLN A 38 -4.75 -12.18 -2.52
CA GLN A 38 -5.41 -13.28 -3.23
C GLN A 38 -6.94 -13.29 -3.01
N ALA A 39 -7.41 -12.98 -1.80
CA ALA A 39 -8.84 -12.89 -1.52
C ALA A 39 -9.60 -11.83 -2.35
N LEU A 40 -8.93 -10.80 -2.86
CA LEU A 40 -9.52 -9.87 -3.84
C LEU A 40 -9.44 -10.43 -5.25
N GLN A 41 -8.34 -11.11 -5.60
CA GLN A 41 -8.19 -11.78 -6.89
C GLN A 41 -9.25 -12.87 -7.10
N ASP A 42 -9.52 -13.67 -6.07
CA ASP A 42 -10.56 -14.72 -6.08
C ASP A 42 -11.97 -14.15 -6.32
N ARG A 43 -12.15 -12.85 -6.07
CA ARG A 43 -13.41 -12.10 -6.30
C ARG A 43 -13.42 -11.35 -7.64
N GLY A 44 -12.41 -11.54 -8.49
CA GLY A 44 -12.26 -10.92 -9.81
C GLY A 44 -11.19 -9.83 -9.89
N GLY A 45 -10.49 -9.54 -8.80
CA GLY A 45 -9.31 -8.66 -8.79
C GLY A 45 -9.56 -7.28 -9.36
N TRP A 46 -8.58 -6.73 -10.08
CA TRP A 46 -8.66 -5.39 -10.67
C TRP A 46 -9.77 -5.23 -11.72
N GLN A 47 -10.31 -6.33 -12.26
CA GLN A 47 -11.44 -6.27 -13.19
C GLN A 47 -12.76 -5.91 -12.49
N VAL A 48 -12.80 -5.97 -11.17
CA VAL A 48 -13.97 -5.62 -10.35
C VAL A 48 -13.74 -4.26 -9.69
N ARG A 49 -14.70 -3.34 -9.88
CA ARG A 49 -14.64 -1.95 -9.39
C ARG A 49 -14.42 -1.86 -7.86
N GLU A 50 -14.92 -2.82 -7.10
CA GLU A 50 -14.73 -2.87 -5.65
C GLU A 50 -13.24 -2.88 -5.27
N THR A 51 -12.35 -3.47 -6.08
CA THR A 51 -10.92 -3.51 -5.80
C THR A 51 -10.30 -2.12 -5.72
N ALA A 52 -10.76 -1.17 -6.55
CA ALA A 52 -10.33 0.22 -6.45
C ALA A 52 -10.80 0.90 -5.15
N GLN A 53 -11.99 0.54 -4.66
CA GLN A 53 -12.49 1.02 -3.36
C GLN A 53 -11.68 0.42 -2.20
N ARG A 54 -11.34 -0.86 -2.27
CA ARG A 54 -10.45 -1.52 -1.29
C ARG A 54 -9.05 -0.93 -1.27
N MET A 55 -8.54 -0.52 -2.44
CA MET A 55 -7.27 0.20 -2.53
C MET A 55 -7.36 1.57 -1.84
N ALA A 56 -8.48 2.29 -1.96
CA ALA A 56 -8.71 3.54 -1.23
C ALA A 56 -8.74 3.31 0.29
N ASP A 57 -9.50 2.32 0.76
CA ASP A 57 -9.56 1.95 2.19
C ASP A 57 -8.15 1.64 2.75
N TYR A 58 -7.38 0.84 2.01
CA TYR A 58 -6.00 0.50 2.35
C TYR A 58 -5.10 1.75 2.39
N THR A 59 -5.22 2.63 1.39
CA THR A 59 -4.44 3.87 1.29
C THR A 59 -4.69 4.77 2.50
N THR A 60 -5.95 4.91 2.93
CA THR A 60 -6.31 5.69 4.13
C THR A 60 -5.61 5.14 5.37
N VAL A 61 -5.67 3.83 5.61
CA VAL A 61 -5.03 3.20 6.78
C VAL A 61 -3.51 3.42 6.79
N VAL A 62 -2.85 3.27 5.64
CA VAL A 62 -1.39 3.46 5.55
C VAL A 62 -1.02 4.94 5.71
N ALA A 63 -1.77 5.85 5.10
CA ALA A 63 -1.53 7.28 5.19
C ALA A 63 -1.75 7.82 6.61
N GLU A 64 -2.77 7.33 7.34
CA GLU A 64 -2.98 7.69 8.75
C GLU A 64 -1.80 7.28 9.64
N ARG A 65 -1.11 6.18 9.30
CA ARG A 65 0.00 5.65 10.09
C ARG A 65 1.34 6.30 9.79
N LEU A 66 1.61 6.61 8.52
CA LEU A 66 2.94 6.98 8.02
C LEU A 66 2.99 8.34 7.31
N GLY A 67 1.84 8.99 7.09
CA GLY A 67 1.72 10.22 6.31
C GLY A 67 2.33 11.45 6.97
N ASP A 68 2.66 11.38 8.27
CA ASP A 68 3.41 12.39 9.00
C ASP A 68 4.90 12.42 8.63
N ARG A 69 5.44 11.30 8.12
CA ARG A 69 6.87 11.08 7.87
C ARG A 69 7.21 10.81 6.40
N VAL A 70 6.29 10.21 5.65
CA VAL A 70 6.48 9.90 4.22
C VAL A 70 5.92 11.03 3.36
N GLY A 71 6.82 11.75 2.67
CA GLY A 71 6.45 12.89 1.81
C GLY A 71 6.20 12.54 0.34
N MET A 72 6.69 11.39 -0.14
CA MET A 72 6.54 10.95 -1.53
C MET A 72 5.78 9.64 -1.62
N TRP A 73 4.71 9.63 -2.41
CA TRP A 73 3.80 8.50 -2.54
C TRP A 73 3.58 8.11 -3.99
N MET A 74 3.59 6.81 -4.25
CA MET A 74 3.29 6.19 -5.54
C MET A 74 2.13 5.21 -5.35
N PRO A 75 0.89 5.57 -5.73
CA PRO A 75 -0.26 4.70 -5.48
C PRO A 75 -0.16 3.33 -6.17
N VAL A 76 0.29 3.31 -7.42
CA VAL A 76 0.39 2.10 -8.25
C VAL A 76 1.69 2.14 -9.03
N ASN A 77 2.55 1.13 -8.84
CA ASN A 77 3.71 0.93 -9.71
C ASN A 77 3.26 0.41 -11.08
N GLU A 78 3.77 1.03 -12.15
CA GLU A 78 3.66 0.55 -13.54
C GLU A 78 2.28 -0.04 -13.88
N PRO A 79 1.21 0.78 -13.89
CA PRO A 79 -0.16 0.29 -14.08
C PRO A 79 -0.36 -0.46 -15.40
N VAL A 80 0.42 -0.13 -16.44
CA VAL A 80 0.41 -0.87 -17.72
C VAL A 80 0.85 -2.31 -17.52
N VAL A 81 1.90 -2.55 -16.73
CA VAL A 81 2.38 -3.91 -16.43
C VAL A 81 1.33 -4.68 -15.65
N ALA A 82 0.69 -4.05 -14.67
CA ALA A 82 -0.35 -4.70 -13.87
C ALA A 82 -1.67 -5.00 -14.63
N THR A 83 -1.88 -4.44 -15.83
CA THR A 83 -3.17 -4.53 -16.54
C THR A 83 -3.09 -5.14 -17.93
N MET A 84 -1.96 -5.02 -18.62
CA MET A 84 -1.82 -5.43 -20.03
C MET A 84 -0.91 -6.64 -20.24
N PHE A 85 -0.06 -6.98 -19.26
CA PHE A 85 0.85 -8.12 -19.30
C PHE A 85 0.49 -9.13 -18.22
#